data_AF-A0A7C0YZZ2-F1
#
_entry.id   AF-A0A7C0YZZ2-F1
#
_cell.length_a   1.000
_cell.length_b   1.000
_cell.length_c   1.000
_cell.angle_alpha   90.00
_cell.angle_beta   90.00
_cell.angle_gamma   90.00
#
_symmetry.space_group_name_H-M   'P 1'
#
loop_
_entity.id
_entity.type
_entity.pdbx_description
1 polymer ?
#
loop_
_entity_poly.entity_id
_entity_poly.type
_entity_poly.pdbx_seq_one_letter_code
_entity_poly.pdbx_strand_id
1 'polypeptide(L)'
;MKKPIPAKLRKTEYKFKAEWLEGLVQAPLNAPEMPPMWSEIVDREGNKHQVLIRPIKEEEIDPMLGFIKKYLDVEYDFYDIVGARVFAELLAIKRKRMKDEYFFLGLENGVPVGIANGRIRDEKVNISLHTMAFKRKVNAGAVLFYAKAWYAFEICKNEEFWATFESYNGWRLGGLRMALPTYPWPEYQHELGGAKIYYLSKKQWEEEIKEDYLEHVAHGSFFKPNPPEELIKKNEKIIIPEEIEV
;
A
#
# COMPACT_ATOMS: atom_id res chain seq x y z
N MET A 1 32.22 -0.66 -21.94
CA MET A 1 33.44 -0.36 -22.73
C MET A 1 34.20 0.79 -22.09
N LYS A 2 35.54 0.68 -21.93
CA LYS A 2 36.39 1.79 -21.45
C LYS A 2 36.52 2.84 -22.56
N LYS A 3 36.38 4.13 -22.23
CA LYS A 3 36.56 5.26 -23.15
C LYS A 3 37.88 5.98 -22.85
N PRO A 4 38.54 6.63 -23.83
CA PRO A 4 39.72 7.47 -23.56
C PRO A 4 39.34 8.62 -22.62
N ILE A 5 40.20 8.89 -21.64
CA ILE A 5 39.99 9.98 -20.68
C ILE A 5 40.28 11.30 -21.42
N PRO A 6 39.33 12.25 -21.49
CA PRO A 6 39.46 13.44 -22.33
C PRO A 6 40.36 14.54 -21.73
N ALA A 7 40.89 14.33 -20.52
CA ALA A 7 41.68 15.32 -19.79
C ALA A 7 42.74 14.65 -18.91
N LYS A 8 43.77 15.43 -18.54
CA LYS A 8 44.75 14.99 -17.54
C LYS A 8 44.06 14.87 -16.18
N LEU A 9 44.17 13.73 -15.53
CA LEU A 9 43.64 13.51 -14.18
C LEU A 9 44.75 13.56 -13.14
N ARG A 10 44.39 13.96 -11.92
CA ARG A 10 45.28 13.89 -10.76
C ARG A 10 45.54 12.44 -10.31
N LYS A 11 44.58 11.55 -10.50
CA LYS A 11 44.67 10.10 -10.26
C LYS A 11 43.89 9.36 -11.36
N THR A 12 44.42 8.22 -11.80
CA THR A 12 43.74 7.33 -12.78
C THR A 12 42.80 6.34 -12.10
N GLU A 13 42.87 6.21 -10.77
CA GLU A 13 42.06 5.31 -9.97
C GLU A 13 41.55 6.01 -8.70
N TYR A 14 40.31 5.71 -8.32
CA TYR A 14 39.67 6.23 -7.12
C TYR A 14 39.21 5.06 -6.24
N LYS A 15 39.54 5.12 -4.94
CA LYS A 15 39.03 4.22 -3.90
C LYS A 15 38.07 5.00 -3.01
N PHE A 16 36.89 4.46 -2.76
CA PHE A 16 35.90 5.07 -1.87
C PHE A 16 35.23 3.98 -1.00
N LYS A 17 34.70 4.40 0.14
CA LYS A 17 33.89 3.53 1.01
C LYS A 17 32.53 3.29 0.38
N ALA A 18 31.99 2.08 0.49
CA ALA A 18 30.68 1.74 -0.07
C ALA A 18 29.54 2.65 0.43
N GLU A 19 29.63 3.18 1.65
CA GLU A 19 28.67 4.14 2.23
C GLU A 19 28.43 5.37 1.34
N TRP A 20 29.43 5.79 0.56
CA TRP A 20 29.28 6.92 -0.37
C TRP A 20 28.33 6.58 -1.53
N LEU A 21 28.19 5.30 -1.87
CA LEU A 21 27.23 4.86 -2.87
C LEU A 21 25.80 4.97 -2.33
N GLU A 22 25.57 4.90 -1.02
CA GLU A 22 24.23 4.99 -0.46
C GLU A 22 23.57 6.35 -0.77
N GLY A 23 24.35 7.43 -0.88
CA GLY A 23 23.84 8.72 -1.36
C GLY A 23 23.41 8.73 -2.84
N LEU A 24 23.79 7.71 -3.61
CA LEU A 24 23.39 7.52 -5.02
C LEU A 24 22.27 6.49 -5.18
N VAL A 25 22.18 5.51 -4.27
CA VAL A 25 21.25 4.37 -4.39
C VAL A 25 20.07 4.42 -3.42
N GLN A 26 20.02 5.42 -2.53
CA GLN A 26 18.86 5.74 -1.71
C GLN A 26 18.16 7.00 -2.24
N ALA A 27 16.85 6.92 -2.44
CA ALA A 27 16.06 8.09 -2.77
C ALA A 27 15.66 8.84 -1.48
N PRO A 28 15.52 10.17 -1.53
CA PRO A 28 14.88 10.91 -0.45
C PRO A 28 13.42 10.46 -0.31
N LEU A 29 12.95 10.38 0.94
CA LEU A 29 11.54 10.13 1.26
C LEU A 29 10.80 11.48 1.30
N ASN A 30 9.89 11.68 0.36
CA ASN A 30 9.08 12.90 0.23
C ASN A 30 7.58 12.62 0.44
N ALA A 31 7.20 11.35 0.58
CA ALA A 31 5.82 10.97 0.88
C ALA A 31 5.36 11.64 2.19
N PRO A 32 4.26 12.41 2.19
CA PRO A 32 3.76 13.03 3.40
C PRO A 32 3.36 11.97 4.44
N GLU A 33 3.49 12.26 5.72
CA GLU A 33 3.05 11.31 6.74
C GLU A 33 1.53 11.10 6.67
N MET A 34 1.08 9.85 6.70
CA MET A 34 -0.34 9.55 6.81
C MET A 34 -0.76 9.64 8.28
N PRO A 35 -1.73 10.52 8.63
CA PRO A 35 -2.26 10.54 9.99
C PRO A 35 -3.02 9.23 10.29
N PRO A 36 -3.01 8.76 11.54
CA PRO A 36 -3.80 7.61 11.93
C PRO A 36 -5.29 7.91 11.75
N MET A 37 -6.03 6.92 11.27
CA MET A 37 -7.46 6.97 11.01
C MET A 37 -8.09 5.66 11.50
N TRP A 38 -9.41 5.60 11.58
CA TRP A 38 -10.08 4.33 11.88
C TRP A 38 -11.40 4.19 11.14
N SER A 39 -11.87 2.96 11.05
CA SER A 39 -13.15 2.59 10.45
C SER A 39 -13.86 1.58 11.35
N GLU A 40 -15.19 1.71 11.47
CA GLU A 40 -16.04 0.63 11.97
C GLU A 40 -16.55 -0.16 10.77
N ILE A 41 -16.10 -1.39 10.63
CA ILE A 41 -16.54 -2.29 9.56
C ILE A 41 -17.61 -3.22 10.12
N VAL A 42 -18.73 -3.34 9.44
CA VAL A 42 -19.77 -4.32 9.80
C VAL A 42 -19.69 -5.49 8.83
N ASP A 43 -19.47 -6.68 9.35
CA ASP A 43 -19.41 -7.88 8.53
C ASP A 43 -20.82 -8.34 8.09
N ARG A 44 -20.88 -9.40 7.28
CA ARG A 44 -22.15 -9.97 6.80
C ARG A 44 -23.00 -10.61 7.90
N GLU A 45 -22.40 -10.93 9.03
CA GLU A 45 -23.06 -11.53 10.19
C GLU A 45 -23.57 -10.45 11.17
N GLY A 46 -23.26 -9.17 10.89
CA GLY A 46 -23.63 -8.02 11.72
C GLY A 46 -22.63 -7.71 12.84
N ASN A 47 -21.48 -8.38 12.87
CA ASN A 47 -20.42 -8.09 13.83
C ASN A 47 -19.71 -6.79 13.48
N LYS A 48 -19.38 -6.02 14.50
CA LYS A 48 -18.67 -4.74 14.37
C LYS A 48 -17.19 -4.93 14.62
N HIS A 49 -16.37 -4.45 13.70
CA HIS A 49 -14.91 -4.47 13.74
C HIS A 49 -14.38 -3.05 13.77
N GLN A 50 -13.69 -2.67 14.84
CA GLN A 50 -13.01 -1.38 14.92
C GLN A 50 -11.57 -1.52 14.44
N VAL A 51 -11.31 -1.01 13.24
CA VAL A 51 -10.01 -1.15 12.57
C VAL A 51 -9.28 0.18 12.59
N LEU A 52 -8.17 0.24 13.33
CA LEU A 52 -7.20 1.33 13.25
C LEU A 52 -6.37 1.17 11.97
N ILE A 53 -6.23 2.23 11.18
CA ILE A 53 -5.38 2.25 9.99
C ILE A 53 -4.31 3.31 10.17
N ARG A 54 -3.04 2.92 10.06
CA ARG A 54 -1.88 3.79 10.27
C ARG A 54 -0.64 3.32 9.51
N PRO A 55 0.37 4.19 9.31
CA PRO A 55 1.67 3.79 8.80
C PRO A 55 2.28 2.63 9.60
N ILE A 56 2.95 1.70 8.92
CA ILE A 56 3.81 0.72 9.59
C ILE A 56 4.97 1.41 10.30
N LYS A 57 5.34 0.93 11.50
CA LYS A 57 6.52 1.42 12.23
C LYS A 57 7.77 0.63 11.87
N GLU A 58 8.95 1.21 12.05
CA GLU A 58 10.22 0.56 11.68
C GLU A 58 10.44 -0.76 12.42
N GLU A 59 10.12 -0.82 13.71
CA GLU A 59 10.22 -2.01 14.55
C GLU A 59 9.22 -3.13 14.17
N GLU A 60 8.22 -2.82 13.35
CA GLU A 60 7.16 -3.74 12.92
C GLU A 60 7.46 -4.40 11.57
N ILE A 61 8.43 -3.87 10.83
CA ILE A 61 8.82 -4.36 9.50
C ILE A 61 9.28 -5.81 9.58
N ASP A 62 10.16 -6.16 10.51
CA ASP A 62 10.71 -7.52 10.62
C ASP A 62 9.68 -8.57 11.05
N PRO A 63 8.85 -8.32 12.09
CA PRO A 63 7.72 -9.19 12.39
C PRO A 63 6.77 -9.39 11.20
N MET A 64 6.43 -8.31 10.48
CA MET A 64 5.55 -8.39 9.32
C MET A 64 6.19 -9.14 8.14
N LEU A 65 7.49 -8.97 7.87
CA LEU A 65 8.21 -9.77 6.88
C LEU A 65 8.13 -11.27 7.22
N GLY A 66 8.34 -11.62 8.49
CA GLY A 66 8.20 -13.01 8.96
C GLY A 66 6.79 -13.56 8.76
N PHE A 67 5.76 -12.74 8.98
CA PHE A 67 4.37 -13.12 8.77
C PHE A 67 4.00 -13.26 7.29
N ILE A 68 4.33 -12.27 6.45
CA ILE A 68 4.05 -12.26 5.01
C ILE A 68 4.79 -13.42 4.31
N LYS A 69 5.97 -13.80 4.79
CA LYS A 69 6.70 -14.97 4.25
C LYS A 69 5.87 -16.25 4.26
N LYS A 70 4.95 -16.42 5.22
CA LYS A 70 4.06 -17.59 5.28
C LYS A 70 3.07 -17.65 4.11
N TYR A 71 2.82 -16.54 3.44
CA TYR A 71 1.90 -16.46 2.30
C TYR A 71 2.56 -16.84 0.96
N LEU A 72 3.88 -16.97 0.88
CA LEU A 72 4.60 -17.20 -0.38
C LEU A 72 4.28 -18.54 -1.05
N ASP A 73 3.79 -19.51 -0.27
CA ASP A 73 3.43 -20.85 -0.73
C ASP A 73 1.90 -21.05 -0.77
N VAL A 74 1.11 -19.97 -0.67
CA VAL A 74 -0.36 -20.03 -0.67
C VAL A 74 -0.91 -19.85 -2.09
N GLU A 75 -1.13 -20.96 -2.77
CA GLU A 75 -1.75 -21.00 -4.11
C GLU A 75 -3.28 -20.81 -4.07
N TYR A 76 -3.75 -19.74 -3.43
CA TYR A 76 -5.17 -19.38 -3.34
C TYR A 76 -5.34 -17.88 -3.59
N ASP A 77 -6.25 -17.49 -4.49
CA ASP A 77 -6.55 -16.08 -4.82
C ASP A 77 -5.31 -15.18 -5.08
N PHE A 78 -4.22 -15.77 -5.61
CA PHE A 78 -2.93 -15.11 -5.88
C PHE A 78 -2.19 -14.61 -4.62
N TYR A 79 -2.49 -15.13 -3.42
CA TYR A 79 -1.81 -14.75 -2.18
C TYR A 79 -0.30 -15.06 -2.20
N ASP A 80 0.12 -16.09 -2.93
CA ASP A 80 1.52 -16.42 -3.21
C ASP A 80 2.29 -15.27 -3.86
N ILE A 81 1.86 -14.85 -5.06
CA ILE A 81 2.55 -13.84 -5.85
C ILE A 81 2.33 -12.43 -5.27
N VAL A 82 1.13 -12.13 -4.77
CA VAL A 82 0.87 -10.86 -4.07
C VAL A 82 1.69 -10.79 -2.79
N GLY A 83 1.77 -11.88 -2.03
CA GLY A 83 2.62 -12.00 -0.85
C GLY A 83 4.10 -11.80 -1.19
N ALA A 84 4.58 -12.37 -2.30
CA ALA A 84 5.95 -12.18 -2.77
C ALA A 84 6.27 -10.72 -3.10
N ARG A 85 5.34 -10.01 -3.76
CA ARG A 85 5.49 -8.58 -4.08
C ARG A 85 5.46 -7.72 -2.83
N VAL A 86 4.48 -7.91 -1.94
CA VAL A 86 4.40 -7.22 -0.64
C VAL A 86 5.65 -7.46 0.20
N PHE A 87 6.19 -8.69 0.21
CA PHE A 87 7.43 -9.01 0.90
C PHE A 87 8.62 -8.24 0.32
N ALA A 88 8.75 -8.22 -1.01
CA ALA A 88 9.84 -7.51 -1.70
C ALA A 88 9.78 -6.00 -1.47
N GLU A 89 8.58 -5.43 -1.50
CA GLU A 89 8.28 -4.01 -1.27
C GLU A 89 8.55 -3.61 0.17
N LEU A 90 8.09 -4.39 1.14
CA LEU A 90 8.39 -4.15 2.55
C LEU A 90 9.91 -4.26 2.84
N LEU A 91 10.60 -5.18 2.15
CA LEU A 91 12.05 -5.26 2.18
C LEU A 91 12.70 -4.02 1.51
N ALA A 92 12.09 -3.47 0.45
CA ALA A 92 12.58 -2.27 -0.21
C ALA A 92 12.53 -1.05 0.70
N ILE A 93 11.50 -0.91 1.54
CA ILE A 93 11.48 0.09 2.64
C ILE A 93 12.66 -0.13 3.59
N LYS A 94 12.81 -1.35 4.12
CA LYS A 94 13.90 -1.70 5.05
C LYS A 94 15.29 -1.40 4.47
N ARG A 95 15.44 -1.55 3.16
CA ARG A 95 16.70 -1.36 2.43
C ARG A 95 16.83 0.04 1.80
N LYS A 96 15.82 0.90 1.93
CA LYS A 96 15.76 2.24 1.33
C LYS A 96 16.01 2.19 -0.19
N ARG A 97 15.32 1.27 -0.87
CA ARG A 97 15.48 1.00 -2.31
C ARG A 97 14.26 1.38 -3.16
N MET A 98 13.22 1.92 -2.55
CA MET A 98 12.05 2.43 -3.26
C MET A 98 11.76 3.86 -2.84
N LYS A 99 11.51 4.72 -3.83
CA LYS A 99 11.22 6.14 -3.63
C LYS A 99 9.74 6.31 -3.30
N ASP A 100 9.45 7.15 -2.31
CA ASP A 100 8.10 7.60 -1.94
C ASP A 100 7.07 6.47 -1.80
N GLU A 101 7.55 5.31 -1.32
CA GLU A 101 6.72 4.15 -0.98
C GLU A 101 6.16 4.31 0.44
N TYR A 102 4.92 3.86 0.63
CA TYR A 102 4.23 3.88 1.92
C TYR A 102 3.52 2.56 2.17
N PHE A 103 3.42 2.20 3.45
CA PHE A 103 2.71 1.01 3.92
C PHE A 103 1.79 1.36 5.07
N PHE A 104 0.56 0.84 5.01
CA PHE A 104 -0.44 0.97 6.05
C PHE A 104 -0.79 -0.41 6.61
N LEU A 105 -0.96 -0.47 7.92
CA LEU A 105 -1.54 -1.62 8.61
C LEU A 105 -2.96 -1.29 9.04
N GLY A 106 -3.88 -2.22 8.77
CA GLY A 106 -5.18 -2.29 9.44
C GLY A 106 -5.06 -3.17 10.68
N LEU A 107 -5.42 -2.66 11.85
CA LEU A 107 -5.25 -3.32 13.14
C LEU A 107 -6.57 -3.37 13.92
N GLU A 108 -6.88 -4.54 14.45
CA GLU A 108 -7.98 -4.76 15.38
C GLU A 108 -7.41 -5.37 16.68
N ASN A 109 -7.41 -4.59 17.77
CA ASN A 109 -6.84 -4.98 19.07
C ASN A 109 -5.38 -5.48 19.01
N GLY A 110 -4.56 -4.81 18.20
CA GLY A 110 -3.15 -5.15 17.97
C GLY A 110 -2.94 -6.19 16.88
N VAL A 111 -3.98 -6.91 16.44
CA VAL A 111 -3.86 -7.94 15.40
C VAL A 111 -3.95 -7.31 14.01
N PRO A 112 -2.97 -7.54 13.10
CA PRO A 112 -3.08 -7.16 11.70
C PRO A 112 -4.26 -7.86 11.01
N VAL A 113 -5.26 -7.08 10.59
CA VAL A 113 -6.39 -7.57 9.77
C VAL A 113 -6.11 -7.38 8.28
N GLY A 114 -5.12 -6.57 7.92
CA GLY A 114 -4.62 -6.43 6.57
C GLY A 114 -3.45 -5.45 6.46
N ILE A 115 -2.84 -5.42 5.29
CA ILE A 115 -1.78 -4.50 4.90
C ILE A 115 -2.08 -3.92 3.52
N ALA A 116 -1.71 -2.68 3.29
CA ALA A 116 -1.80 -2.07 1.98
C ALA A 116 -0.62 -1.14 1.73
N ASN A 117 -0.16 -1.07 0.49
CA ASN A 117 0.91 -0.18 0.09
C ASN A 117 0.65 0.47 -1.27
N GLY A 118 1.44 1.51 -1.51
CA GLY A 118 1.47 2.26 -2.75
C GLY A 118 2.72 3.13 -2.80
N ARG A 119 2.83 3.91 -3.87
CA ARG A 119 3.91 4.89 -4.01
C ARG A 119 3.44 6.14 -4.73
N ILE A 120 4.06 7.26 -4.40
CA ILE A 120 3.88 8.49 -5.17
C ILE A 120 4.80 8.40 -6.39
N ARG A 121 4.23 8.38 -7.59
CA ARG A 121 5.02 8.39 -8.83
C ARG A 121 5.57 9.79 -9.10
N ASP A 122 4.67 10.77 -9.00
CA ASP A 122 4.94 12.19 -9.20
C ASP A 122 3.87 13.04 -8.48
N GLU A 123 3.93 14.36 -8.65
CA GLU A 123 3.00 15.32 -8.03
C GLU A 123 1.53 15.05 -8.40
N LYS A 124 1.27 14.42 -9.55
CA LYS A 124 -0.07 14.19 -10.07
C LYS A 124 -0.58 12.78 -9.84
N VAL A 125 0.29 11.79 -9.82
CA VAL A 125 -0.12 10.38 -9.84
C VAL A 125 0.41 9.60 -8.66
N ASN A 126 -0.52 8.93 -7.98
CA ASN A 126 -0.25 7.91 -6.98
C ASN A 126 -0.51 6.52 -7.57
N ILE A 127 0.35 5.56 -7.23
CA ILE A 127 0.26 4.18 -7.71
C ILE A 127 -0.14 3.29 -6.54
N SER A 128 -1.30 2.66 -6.67
CA SER A 128 -1.75 1.57 -5.83
C SER A 128 -0.97 0.31 -6.17
N LEU A 129 -0.21 -0.20 -5.21
CA LEU A 129 0.47 -1.48 -5.33
C LEU A 129 -0.47 -2.57 -4.81
N HIS A 130 -0.21 -3.10 -3.62
CA HIS A 130 -0.89 -4.28 -3.12
C HIS A 130 -1.79 -3.96 -1.94
N THR A 131 -2.77 -4.83 -1.75
CA THR A 131 -3.60 -4.90 -0.55
C THR A 131 -3.80 -6.37 -0.23
N MET A 132 -3.46 -6.80 0.98
CA MET A 132 -3.75 -8.14 1.49
C MET A 132 -4.62 -8.04 2.73
N ALA A 133 -5.63 -8.89 2.81
CA ALA A 133 -6.39 -9.11 4.04
C ALA A 133 -5.81 -10.33 4.76
N PHE A 134 -5.68 -10.25 6.08
CA PHE A 134 -5.14 -11.34 6.89
C PHE A 134 -6.20 -12.02 7.75
N LYS A 135 -7.38 -11.40 7.85
CA LYS A 135 -8.52 -11.93 8.60
C LYS A 135 -9.74 -12.01 7.70
N ARG A 136 -10.36 -13.18 7.58
CA ARG A 136 -11.56 -13.35 6.74
C ARG A 136 -12.76 -12.73 7.44
N LYS A 137 -13.81 -12.51 6.64
CA LYS A 137 -15.10 -11.93 7.03
C LYS A 137 -15.07 -10.48 7.54
N VAL A 138 -13.93 -9.92 7.93
CA VAL A 138 -13.80 -8.52 8.38
C VAL A 138 -13.97 -7.51 7.24
N ASN A 139 -13.76 -7.89 5.97
CA ASN A 139 -13.77 -6.98 4.80
C ASN A 139 -12.70 -5.87 4.86
N ALA A 140 -11.62 -6.07 5.62
CA ALA A 140 -10.53 -5.10 5.78
C ALA A 140 -9.82 -4.74 4.45
N GLY A 141 -9.73 -5.69 3.50
CA GLY A 141 -9.05 -5.46 2.22
C GLY A 141 -9.67 -4.34 1.38
N ALA A 142 -11.00 -4.27 1.31
CA ALA A 142 -11.67 -3.19 0.59
C ALA A 142 -11.42 -1.85 1.28
N VAL A 143 -11.56 -1.80 2.61
CA VAL A 143 -11.35 -0.58 3.39
C VAL A 143 -9.92 -0.06 3.24
N LEU A 144 -8.92 -0.93 3.30
CA LEU A 144 -7.51 -0.56 3.12
C LEU A 144 -7.19 -0.10 1.70
N PHE A 145 -7.83 -0.67 0.68
CA PHE A 145 -7.71 -0.17 -0.70
C PHE A 145 -8.18 1.29 -0.80
N TYR A 146 -9.33 1.63 -0.22
CA TYR A 146 -9.83 3.01 -0.22
C TYR A 146 -9.04 3.93 0.70
N ALA A 147 -8.40 3.42 1.75
CA ALA A 147 -7.47 4.22 2.55
C ALA A 147 -6.28 4.73 1.71
N LYS A 148 -5.80 3.93 0.75
CA LYS A 148 -4.79 4.38 -0.23
C LYS A 148 -5.30 5.48 -1.14
N ALA A 149 -6.51 5.32 -1.69
CA ALA A 149 -7.12 6.35 -2.53
C ALA A 149 -7.32 7.65 -1.74
N TRP A 150 -7.84 7.56 -0.53
CA TRP A 150 -7.98 8.70 0.38
C TRP A 150 -6.65 9.39 0.62
N TYR A 151 -5.60 8.63 0.96
CA TYR A 151 -4.27 9.20 1.20
C TYR A 151 -3.71 9.89 -0.05
N ALA A 152 -3.91 9.32 -1.25
CA ALA A 152 -3.50 9.92 -2.50
C ALA A 152 -4.15 11.30 -2.75
N PHE A 153 -5.47 11.42 -2.55
CA PHE A 153 -6.20 12.66 -2.84
C PHE A 153 -6.15 13.68 -1.71
N GLU A 154 -6.35 13.23 -0.47
CA GLU A 154 -6.55 14.11 0.67
C GLU A 154 -5.24 14.53 1.32
N ILE A 155 -4.20 13.70 1.26
CA ILE A 155 -2.92 14.01 1.88
C ILE A 155 -1.86 14.33 0.82
N CYS A 156 -1.67 13.47 -0.17
CA CYS A 156 -0.68 13.69 -1.22
C CYS A 156 -1.12 14.73 -2.27
N LYS A 157 -2.41 15.09 -2.30
CA LYS A 157 -3.02 16.04 -3.23
C LYS A 157 -2.84 15.67 -4.72
N ASN A 158 -2.70 14.38 -5.00
CA ASN A 158 -2.58 13.87 -6.37
C ASN A 158 -3.87 14.13 -7.18
N GLU A 159 -3.73 14.18 -8.51
CA GLU A 159 -4.84 14.32 -9.47
C GLU A 159 -5.44 12.96 -9.82
N GLU A 160 -4.65 11.88 -9.79
CA GLU A 160 -5.08 10.53 -10.14
C GLU A 160 -4.48 9.46 -9.22
N PHE A 161 -5.25 8.39 -9.02
CA PHE A 161 -4.85 7.18 -8.31
C PHE A 161 -4.96 5.99 -9.26
N TRP A 162 -3.83 5.40 -9.62
CA TRP A 162 -3.76 4.30 -10.57
C TRP A 162 -3.70 2.97 -9.85
N ALA A 163 -4.44 1.98 -10.33
CA ALA A 163 -4.45 0.63 -9.80
C ALA A 163 -4.39 -0.40 -10.93
N THR A 164 -3.83 -1.55 -10.62
CA THR A 164 -3.89 -2.75 -11.47
C THR A 164 -4.42 -3.90 -10.62
N PHE A 165 -5.34 -4.67 -11.18
CA PHE A 165 -5.98 -5.78 -10.46
C PHE A 165 -5.54 -7.12 -11.07
N GLU A 166 -4.63 -7.80 -10.38
CA GLU A 166 -4.15 -9.14 -10.79
C GLU A 166 -5.08 -10.27 -10.29
N SER A 167 -5.80 -10.05 -9.18
CA SER A 167 -6.74 -11.04 -8.62
C SER A 167 -8.19 -10.78 -9.03
N TYR A 168 -8.99 -11.85 -9.10
CA TYR A 168 -10.42 -11.76 -9.40
C TYR A 168 -11.18 -10.89 -8.39
N ASN A 169 -10.80 -10.99 -7.11
CA ASN A 169 -11.39 -10.15 -6.06
C ASN A 169 -11.04 -8.67 -6.22
N GLY A 170 -9.78 -8.37 -6.55
CA GLY A 170 -9.34 -7.00 -6.85
C GLY A 170 -10.09 -6.43 -8.07
N TRP A 171 -10.18 -7.22 -9.14
CA TRP A 171 -10.87 -6.79 -10.36
C TRP A 171 -12.36 -6.58 -10.12
N ARG A 172 -13.01 -7.45 -9.34
CA ARG A 172 -14.39 -7.25 -8.93
C ARG A 172 -14.57 -5.98 -8.09
N LEU A 173 -13.61 -5.68 -7.21
CA LEU A 173 -13.65 -4.48 -6.36
C LEU A 173 -13.54 -3.20 -7.18
N GLY A 174 -12.46 -3.00 -7.94
CA GLY A 174 -12.26 -1.74 -8.67
C GLY A 174 -12.78 -1.74 -10.09
N GLY A 175 -12.54 -2.82 -10.85
CA GLY A 175 -12.95 -2.91 -12.26
C GLY A 175 -14.47 -2.98 -12.42
N LEU A 176 -15.15 -3.83 -11.64
CA LEU A 176 -16.59 -4.02 -11.75
C LEU A 176 -17.41 -3.09 -10.84
N ARG A 177 -17.19 -3.12 -9.52
CA ARG A 177 -18.07 -2.40 -8.57
C ARG A 177 -17.95 -0.89 -8.61
N MET A 178 -16.80 -0.36 -9.01
CA MET A 178 -16.60 1.08 -9.20
C MET A 178 -16.66 1.51 -10.67
N ALA A 179 -16.74 0.55 -11.60
CA ALA A 179 -16.66 0.81 -13.03
C ALA A 179 -15.49 1.73 -13.43
N LEU A 180 -14.31 1.53 -12.83
CA LEU A 180 -13.17 2.44 -13.03
C LEU A 180 -12.78 2.51 -14.52
N PRO A 181 -12.54 3.72 -15.06
CA PRO A 181 -12.02 3.89 -16.40
C PRO A 181 -10.62 3.29 -16.53
N THR A 182 -10.22 2.97 -17.77
CA THR A 182 -8.92 2.36 -18.06
C THR A 182 -8.14 3.15 -19.09
N TYR A 183 -6.81 3.20 -18.94
CA TYR A 183 -5.92 3.62 -20.01
C TYR A 183 -5.64 2.48 -21.01
N PRO A 184 -5.35 2.81 -22.28
CA PRO A 184 -5.01 1.81 -23.29
C PRO A 184 -3.64 1.18 -23.03
N TRP A 185 -3.57 -0.11 -23.31
CA TRP A 185 -2.34 -0.89 -23.34
C TRP A 185 -1.93 -1.10 -24.81
N PRO A 186 -0.63 -1.00 -25.15
CA PRO A 186 0.54 -0.90 -24.26
C PRO A 186 1.01 0.53 -23.96
N GLU A 187 0.32 1.57 -24.44
CA GLU A 187 0.76 2.97 -24.32
C GLU A 187 0.95 3.40 -22.87
N TYR A 188 0.09 2.91 -21.97
CA TYR A 188 0.20 3.09 -20.54
C TYR A 188 0.38 1.73 -19.87
N GLN A 189 1.40 1.62 -19.02
CA GLN A 189 1.75 0.40 -18.32
C GLN A 189 1.97 0.67 -16.83
N HIS A 190 1.30 -0.14 -16.00
CA HIS A 190 1.62 -0.23 -14.58
C HIS A 190 2.87 -1.07 -14.40
N GLU A 191 3.65 -0.81 -13.36
CA GLU A 191 4.95 -1.45 -13.09
C GLU A 191 4.90 -2.99 -13.04
N LEU A 192 3.73 -3.57 -12.79
CA LEU A 192 3.51 -5.01 -12.70
C LEU A 192 3.22 -5.67 -14.08
N GLY A 193 2.82 -4.89 -15.08
CA GLY A 193 2.84 -5.28 -16.50
C GLY A 193 1.85 -6.33 -17.02
N GLY A 194 0.89 -6.82 -16.23
CA GLY A 194 -0.02 -7.91 -16.64
C GLY A 194 -1.47 -7.53 -16.97
N ALA A 195 -1.94 -6.34 -16.58
CA ALA A 195 -3.32 -5.89 -16.77
C ALA A 195 -3.40 -4.39 -17.08
N LYS A 196 -4.58 -3.94 -17.55
CA LYS A 196 -4.84 -2.53 -17.83
C LYS A 196 -4.65 -1.69 -16.57
N ILE A 197 -4.21 -0.45 -16.74
CA ILE A 197 -4.31 0.56 -15.68
C ILE A 197 -5.76 0.95 -15.55
N TYR A 198 -6.31 0.76 -14.36
CA TYR A 198 -7.52 1.41 -13.90
C TYR A 198 -7.11 2.70 -13.19
N TYR A 199 -7.85 3.78 -13.38
CA TYR A 199 -7.58 5.03 -12.66
C TYR A 199 -8.83 5.57 -12.01
N LEU A 200 -8.65 6.17 -10.85
CA LEU A 200 -9.63 7.04 -10.21
C LEU A 200 -9.11 8.47 -10.35
N SER A 201 -9.93 9.37 -10.88
CA SER A 201 -9.59 10.81 -10.93
C SER A 201 -10.03 11.51 -9.64
N LYS A 202 -9.37 12.62 -9.31
CA LYS A 202 -9.80 13.49 -8.20
C LYS A 202 -11.25 13.95 -8.35
N LYS A 203 -11.71 14.20 -9.58
CA LYS A 203 -13.12 14.55 -9.84
C LYS A 203 -14.06 13.44 -9.39
N GLN A 204 -13.84 12.19 -9.84
CA GLN A 204 -14.66 11.04 -9.42
C GLN A 204 -14.56 10.82 -7.91
N TRP A 205 -13.38 11.01 -7.33
CA TRP A 205 -13.20 10.92 -5.88
C TRP A 205 -14.13 11.88 -5.13
N GLU A 206 -14.11 13.17 -5.48
CA GLU A 206 -14.90 14.20 -4.79
C GLU A 206 -16.41 14.10 -5.10
N GLU A 207 -16.77 13.72 -6.34
CA GLU A 207 -18.17 13.71 -6.79
C GLU A 207 -18.92 12.40 -6.48
N GLU A 208 -18.23 11.26 -6.45
CA GLU A 208 -18.88 9.94 -6.42
C GLU A 208 -18.44 9.05 -5.25
N ILE A 209 -17.17 9.14 -4.83
CA ILE A 209 -16.60 8.15 -3.91
C ILE A 209 -16.59 8.63 -2.46
N LYS A 210 -16.04 9.82 -2.21
CA LYS A 210 -15.62 10.28 -0.88
C LYS A 210 -16.75 10.38 0.14
N GLU A 211 -17.91 10.89 -0.25
CA GLU A 211 -19.01 11.16 0.67
C GLU A 211 -19.89 9.92 0.91
N ASP A 212 -20.31 9.22 -0.15
CA ASP A 212 -21.33 8.18 -0.03
C ASP A 212 -20.79 6.75 -0.20
N TYR A 213 -19.93 6.51 -1.20
CA TYR A 213 -19.56 5.15 -1.59
C TYR A 213 -18.76 4.41 -0.51
N LEU A 214 -17.95 5.15 0.25
CA LEU A 214 -17.05 4.57 1.25
C LEU A 214 -17.80 3.92 2.42
N GLU A 215 -18.91 4.49 2.86
CA GLU A 215 -19.74 3.90 3.91
C GLU A 215 -20.40 2.59 3.43
N HIS A 216 -20.80 2.52 2.16
CA HIS A 216 -21.31 1.28 1.55
C HIS A 216 -20.27 0.18 1.51
N VAL A 217 -18.99 0.52 1.36
CA VAL A 217 -17.88 -0.45 1.39
C VAL A 217 -17.64 -0.97 2.81
N ALA A 218 -17.69 -0.08 3.81
CA ALA A 218 -17.50 -0.46 5.21
C ALA A 218 -18.72 -1.17 5.82
N HIS A 219 -19.91 -0.98 5.25
CA HIS A 219 -21.21 -1.31 5.87
C HIS A 219 -21.37 -0.71 7.27
N GLY A 220 -20.63 0.36 7.55
CA GLY A 220 -20.46 0.99 8.83
C GLY A 220 -19.86 2.37 8.63
N SER A 221 -18.93 2.78 9.48
CA SER A 221 -18.25 4.05 9.30
C SER A 221 -16.93 3.86 8.56
N PHE A 222 -16.71 4.67 7.53
CA PHE A 222 -15.42 4.74 6.86
C PHE A 222 -14.71 6.03 7.27
N PHE A 223 -13.40 5.94 7.49
CA PHE A 223 -12.51 7.10 7.61
C PHE A 223 -12.96 8.13 8.64
N LYS A 224 -12.81 7.79 9.92
CA LYS A 224 -12.89 8.78 10.98
C LYS A 224 -11.46 9.25 11.33
N PRO A 225 -11.13 10.53 11.07
CA PRO A 225 -9.87 11.09 11.54
C PRO A 225 -9.88 11.12 13.07
N ASN A 226 -8.70 11.25 13.68
CA ASN A 226 -8.51 11.30 15.13
C ASN A 226 -9.12 10.08 15.86
N PRO A 227 -8.51 8.89 15.71
CA PRO A 227 -9.00 7.69 16.40
C PRO A 227 -9.09 7.87 17.91
N PRO A 228 -10.09 7.27 18.58
CA PRO A 228 -10.18 7.31 20.03
C PRO A 228 -8.87 6.85 20.68
N GLU A 229 -8.45 7.52 21.76
CA GLU A 229 -7.20 7.19 22.46
C GLU A 229 -7.15 5.73 22.90
N GLU A 230 -8.30 5.18 23.32
CA GLU A 230 -8.42 3.77 23.68
C GLU A 230 -8.12 2.84 22.49
N LEU A 231 -8.60 3.18 21.29
CA LEU A 231 -8.35 2.41 20.08
C LEU A 231 -6.86 2.48 19.69
N ILE A 232 -6.23 3.65 19.82
CA ILE A 232 -4.79 3.80 19.59
C ILE A 232 -4.01 2.92 20.58
N LYS A 233 -4.35 2.99 21.87
CA LYS A 233 -3.68 2.23 22.93
C LYS A 233 -3.81 0.72 22.72
N LYS A 234 -4.99 0.21 22.35
CA LYS A 234 -5.21 -1.22 22.05
C LYS A 234 -4.39 -1.73 20.87
N ASN A 235 -3.97 -0.85 19.96
CA ASN A 235 -3.24 -1.18 18.75
C ASN A 235 -1.80 -0.63 18.74
N GLU A 236 -1.28 -0.23 19.91
CA GLU A 236 0.05 0.35 20.05
C GLU A 236 1.15 -0.63 19.64
N LYS A 237 0.97 -1.90 20.01
CA LYS A 237 1.84 -3.02 19.68
C LYS A 237 1.11 -4.00 18.75
N ILE A 238 1.80 -4.45 17.71
CA ILE A 238 1.28 -5.49 16.84
C ILE A 238 1.40 -6.87 17.50
N ILE A 239 0.40 -7.71 17.26
CA ILE A 239 0.33 -9.11 17.67
C ILE A 239 0.27 -9.94 16.39
N ILE A 240 1.40 -10.51 16.00
CA ILE A 240 1.50 -11.33 14.78
C ILE A 240 0.76 -12.66 14.99
N PRO A 241 -0.21 -13.02 14.14
CA PRO A 241 -0.85 -14.33 14.20
C PRO A 241 0.12 -15.49 13.97
N GLU A 242 -0.06 -16.57 14.71
CA GLU A 242 0.72 -17.80 14.54
C GLU A 242 0.36 -18.51 13.22
N GLU A 243 -0.92 -18.49 12.86
CA GLU A 243 -1.44 -19.09 11.64
C GLU A 243 -1.89 -18.03 10.63
N ILE A 244 -1.86 -18.39 9.35
CA ILE A 244 -2.43 -17.57 8.28
C ILE A 244 -3.89 -17.93 8.06
N GLU A 245 -4.71 -16.95 7.71
CA GLU A 245 -6.08 -17.16 7.27
C GLU A 245 -6.21 -16.80 5.79
N VAL A 246 -6.73 -17.73 4.97
CA VAL A 246 -6.93 -17.61 3.51
C VAL A 246 -8.27 -18.17 3.11
#